data_AF-A0A968GYS7-F1
#
_entry.id   AF-A0A968GYS7-F1
#
_cell.length_a   1.000
_cell.length_b   1.000
_cell.length_c   1.000
_cell.angle_alpha   90.00
_cell.angle_beta   90.00
_cell.angle_gamma   90.00
#
_symmetry.space_group_name_H-M   'P 1'
#
loop_
_entity.id
_entity.type
_entity.pdbx_description
1 polymer ?
#
loop_
_entity_poly.entity_id
_entity_poly.type
_entity_poly.pdbx_seq_one_letter_code
_entity_poly.pdbx_strand_id
1 'polypeptide(L)'
;MSRTNLTIQLESDVIRRAKVVAAKRGTSVSALVAQELTELADEDERYEDARRRAMQLMEHATPHGGRTWSRDELYAERLDRHGSRR
;
A
#
# COMPACT_ATOMS: atom_id res chain seq x y z
N MET A 1 -12.95 -1.77 -14.98
CA MET A 1 -11.57 -2.16 -15.32
C MET A 1 -11.60 -3.20 -16.43
N SER A 2 -10.79 -3.05 -17.48
CA SER A 2 -10.66 -4.06 -18.54
C SER A 2 -9.82 -5.23 -18.04
N ARG A 3 -10.19 -6.46 -18.42
CA ARG A 3 -9.37 -7.66 -18.18
C ARG A 3 -8.70 -8.06 -19.49
N THR A 4 -7.40 -8.31 -19.43
CA THR A 4 -6.60 -8.82 -20.55
C THR A 4 -6.26 -10.27 -20.30
N ASN A 5 -6.39 -11.13 -21.31
CA ASN A 5 -5.98 -12.52 -21.21
C ASN A 5 -4.46 -12.63 -21.39
N LEU A 6 -3.79 -13.33 -20.48
CA LEU A 6 -2.36 -13.59 -20.52
C LEU A 6 -2.12 -15.11 -20.60
N THR A 7 -1.44 -15.55 -21.65
CA THR A 7 -0.99 -16.94 -21.79
C THR A 7 0.47 -17.04 -21.36
N ILE A 8 0.75 -17.90 -20.38
CA ILE A 8 2.11 -18.14 -19.88
C ILE A 8 2.47 -19.62 -20.07
N GLN A 9 3.72 -19.87 -20.46
CA GLN A 9 4.28 -21.22 -20.45
C GLN A 9 4.99 -21.43 -19.11
N LEU A 10 4.63 -22.51 -18.43
CA LEU A 10 5.20 -22.90 -17.15
C LEU A 10 5.55 -24.37 -17.22
N GLU A 11 6.62 -24.73 -16.52
CA GLU A 11 7.01 -26.12 -16.38
C GLU A 11 5.90 -26.96 -15.76
N SER A 12 5.81 -28.22 -16.21
CA SER A 12 4.72 -29.13 -15.82
C SER A 12 4.67 -29.38 -14.31
N ASP A 13 5.82 -29.39 -13.64
CA ASP A 13 5.94 -29.55 -12.19
C ASP A 13 5.44 -28.31 -11.43
N VAL A 14 5.66 -27.11 -11.98
CA VAL A 14 5.21 -25.83 -11.42
C VAL A 14 3.69 -25.76 -11.45
N ILE A 15 3.07 -26.08 -12.60
CA ILE A 15 1.60 -26.11 -12.73
C ILE A 15 0.98 -27.12 -11.76
N ARG A 16 1.59 -28.29 -11.59
CA ARG A 16 1.10 -29.30 -10.64
C ARG A 16 1.11 -28.78 -9.21
N ARG A 17 2.20 -28.16 -8.77
CA ARG A 17 2.32 -27.57 -7.43
C ARG A 17 1.36 -26.40 -7.24
N ALA A 18 1.24 -25.52 -8.23
CA ALA A 18 0.34 -24.38 -8.22
C ALA A 18 -1.12 -24.81 -8.06
N LYS A 19 -1.56 -25.86 -8.76
CA LYS A 19 -2.91 -26.44 -8.60
C LYS A 19 -3.19 -26.89 -7.17
N VAL A 20 -2.23 -27.56 -6.52
CA VAL A 20 -2.37 -28.00 -5.12
C VAL A 20 -2.48 -26.80 -4.18
N VAL A 21 -1.65 -25.77 -4.37
CA VAL A 21 -1.71 -24.54 -3.56
C VAL A 21 -3.04 -23.80 -3.76
N ALA A 22 -3.48 -23.64 -5.01
CA ALA A 22 -4.73 -22.98 -5.34
C ALA A 22 -5.92 -23.72 -4.71
N ALA A 23 -5.96 -25.05 -4.81
CA ALA A 23 -6.99 -25.87 -4.16
C ALA A 23 -6.99 -25.72 -2.63
N LYS A 24 -5.82 -25.71 -1.98
CA LYS A 24 -5.69 -25.48 -0.53
C LYS A 24 -6.22 -24.11 -0.10
N ARG A 25 -6.07 -23.09 -0.96
CA ARG A 25 -6.52 -21.71 -0.70
C ARG A 25 -7.96 -21.45 -1.20
N GLY A 26 -8.65 -22.44 -1.77
CA GLY A 26 -9.99 -22.27 -2.33
C GLY A 26 -10.06 -21.34 -3.54
N THR A 27 -8.95 -21.21 -4.29
CA THR A 27 -8.82 -20.31 -5.44
C THR A 27 -8.42 -21.05 -6.71
N SER A 28 -8.39 -20.37 -7.86
CA SER A 28 -7.89 -20.91 -9.12
C SER A 28 -6.41 -20.57 -9.33
N VAL A 29 -5.72 -21.31 -10.19
CA VAL A 29 -4.31 -21.01 -10.54
C VAL A 29 -4.19 -19.63 -11.18
N SER A 30 -5.14 -19.24 -12.05
CA SER A 30 -5.15 -17.91 -12.67
C SER A 30 -5.37 -16.80 -11.64
N ALA A 31 -6.24 -17.02 -10.66
CA ALA A 31 -6.45 -16.05 -9.58
C ALA A 31 -5.23 -15.94 -8.66
N LEU A 32 -4.56 -17.06 -8.36
CA LEU A 32 -3.30 -17.06 -7.62
C LEU A 32 -2.22 -16.25 -8.36
N VAL A 33 -2.02 -16.50 -9.66
CA VAL A 33 -1.04 -15.77 -10.47
C VAL A 33 -1.39 -14.28 -10.55
N ALA A 34 -2.67 -13.95 -10.74
CA ALA A 34 -3.10 -12.56 -10.77
C ALA A 34 -2.80 -11.84 -9.45
N GLN A 35 -3.08 -12.48 -8.31
CA GLN A 35 -2.79 -11.92 -7.00
C GLN A 35 -1.29 -11.65 -6.81
N GLU A 36 -0.43 -12.64 -7.09
CA GLU A 36 1.02 -12.48 -6.94
C GLU A 36 1.59 -11.41 -7.87
N LEU A 37 1.06 -11.28 -9.11
CA LEU A 37 1.45 -10.22 -10.03
C LEU A 37 1.00 -8.84 -9.54
N THR A 38 -0.19 -8.74 -8.94
CA THR A 38 -0.66 -7.49 -8.32
C THR A 38 0.22 -7.12 -7.14
N GLU A 39 0.52 -8.06 -6.24
CA GLU A 39 1.39 -7.80 -5.09
C GLU A 39 2.80 -7.36 -5.51
N LEU A 40 3.35 -7.96 -6.57
CA LEU A 40 4.64 -7.56 -7.14
C LEU A 40 4.60 -6.16 -7.75
N ALA A 41 3.55 -5.84 -8.50
CA ALA A 41 3.38 -4.51 -9.09
C ALA A 41 3.20 -3.45 -8.00
N ASP A 42 2.38 -3.75 -6.99
CA ASP A 42 2.17 -2.88 -5.83
C ASP A 42 3.47 -2.68 -5.05
N GLU A 43 4.31 -3.71 -4.93
CA GLU A 43 5.63 -3.59 -4.30
C GLU A 43 6.56 -2.63 -5.04
N ASP A 44 6.59 -2.70 -6.38
CA ASP A 44 7.40 -1.81 -7.20
C ASP A 44 6.85 -0.36 -7.15
N GLU A 45 5.53 -0.21 -7.19
CA GLU A 45 4.87 1.10 -7.17
C GLU A 45 4.84 1.74 -5.77
N ARG A 46 4.95 0.96 -4.69
CA ARG A 46 4.84 1.43 -3.29
C ARG A 46 5.71 2.65 -2.99
N TYR A 47 6.96 2.64 -3.46
CA TYR A 47 7.87 3.77 -3.24
C TYR A 47 7.45 5.00 -4.04
N GLU A 48 7.16 4.85 -5.34
CA GLU A 48 6.76 5.97 -6.20
C GLU A 48 5.41 6.56 -5.79
N ASP A 49 4.50 5.74 -5.29
CA ASP A 49 3.23 6.17 -4.72
C ASP A 49 3.42 6.96 -3.42
N ALA A 50 4.24 6.46 -2.50
CA ALA A 50 4.58 7.17 -1.27
C ALA A 50 5.26 8.51 -1.59
N ARG A 51 6.15 8.52 -2.57
CA ARG A 51 6.85 9.71 -3.06
C ARG A 51 5.88 10.71 -3.68
N ARG A 52 4.98 10.29 -4.59
CA ARG A 52 3.93 11.15 -5.16
C ARG A 52 3.08 11.79 -4.08
N ARG A 53 2.60 10.98 -3.12
CA ARG A 53 1.79 11.46 -1.99
C ARG A 53 2.56 12.47 -1.14
N ALA A 54 3.82 12.20 -0.83
CA ALA A 54 4.66 13.14 -0.08
C ALA A 54 4.87 14.47 -0.83
N MET A 55 5.13 14.41 -2.14
CA MET A 55 5.29 15.63 -2.96
C MET A 55 4.01 16.46 -3.02
N GLN A 56 2.84 15.83 -3.20
CA GLN A 56 1.55 16.52 -3.16
C GLN A 56 1.27 17.18 -1.81
N LEU A 57 1.59 16.48 -0.72
CA LEU A 57 1.46 17.04 0.63
C LEU A 57 2.39 18.23 0.84
N MET A 58 3.61 18.20 0.30
CA MET A 58 4.55 19.33 0.37
C MET A 58 4.09 20.51 -0.49
N GLU A 59 3.53 20.26 -1.68
CA GLU A 59 3.00 21.31 -2.56
C GLU A 59 1.82 22.05 -1.93
N HIS A 60 0.93 21.32 -1.26
CA HIS A 60 -0.23 21.89 -0.58
C HIS A 60 0.01 22.23 0.90
N ALA A 61 1.23 22.03 1.40
CA ALA A 61 1.55 22.32 2.80
C ALA A 61 1.38 23.81 3.06
N THR A 62 0.61 24.15 4.09
CA THR A 62 0.54 25.54 4.54
C THR A 62 1.89 25.94 5.12
N PRO A 63 2.51 27.04 4.66
CA PRO A 63 3.76 27.51 5.24
C PRO A 63 3.55 27.87 6.72
N HIS A 64 4.08 27.06 7.62
CA HIS A 64 3.98 27.31 9.06
C HIS A 64 5.12 28.20 9.61
N GLY A 65 5.88 28.84 8.72
CA GLY A 65 6.80 29.95 8.97
C GLY A 65 7.63 29.83 10.25
N GLY A 66 8.78 29.15 10.20
CA GLY A 66 9.86 29.24 11.20
C GLY A 66 9.49 29.02 12.67
N ARG A 67 8.27 28.56 12.98
CA ARG A 67 7.77 28.46 14.35
C ARG A 67 8.52 27.34 15.05
N THR A 68 9.38 27.71 15.99
CA THR A 68 10.11 26.77 16.84
C THR A 68 9.16 26.28 17.92
N TRP A 69 8.37 25.26 17.61
CA TRP A 69 7.55 24.61 18.63
C TRP A 69 8.44 23.86 19.61
N SER A 70 8.26 24.11 20.90
CA SER A 70 8.81 23.20 21.91
C SER A 70 7.91 21.98 22.06
N ARG A 71 8.50 20.85 22.46
CA ARG A 71 7.73 19.61 22.71
C ARG A 71 6.62 19.87 23.73
N ASP A 72 6.91 20.60 24.79
CA ASP A 72 5.97 20.87 25.89
C ASP A 72 4.77 21.72 25.42
N GLU A 73 5.01 22.71 24.55
CA GLU A 73 3.94 23.48 23.90
C GLU A 73 3.01 22.60 23.07
N LEU A 74 3.55 21.68 22.27
CA LEU A 74 2.74 20.75 21.48
C LEU A 74 1.93 19.79 22.36
N TYR A 75 2.50 19.36 23.49
CA TYR A 75 1.79 18.50 24.44
C TYR A 75 0.65 19.24 25.13
N ALA A 76 0.87 20.50 25.54
CA ALA A 76 -0.17 21.35 26.11
C ALA A 76 -1.29 21.62 25.09
N GLU A 77 -0.96 22.02 23.86
CA GLU A 77 -1.95 22.26 22.78
C GLU A 77 -2.76 20.99 22.46
N ARG A 78 -2.11 19.82 22.44
CA ARG A 78 -2.79 18.53 22.21
C ARG A 78 -3.76 18.19 23.35
N LEU A 79 -3.37 18.43 24.59
CA LEU A 79 -4.22 18.24 25.78
C LEU A 79 -5.41 19.20 25.74
N ASP A 80 -5.25 20.44 25.27
CA ASP A 80 -6.36 21.38 25.13
C ASP A 80 -7.31 21.00 23.98
N ARG A 81 -6.78 20.56 22.83
CA ARG A 81 -7.57 20.18 21.64
C ARG A 81 -8.37 18.89 21.83
N HIS A 82 -7.89 17.96 22.66
CA HIS A 82 -8.48 16.62 22.82
C HIS A 82 -8.87 16.26 24.26
N GLY A 83 -8.57 17.11 25.25
CA GLY A 83 -8.76 16.83 26.68
C GLY A 83 -10.10 17.26 27.26
N SER A 84 -10.96 17.97 26.54
CA SER A 84 -12.32 18.29 27.02
C SER A 84 -13.33 17.26 26.54
N ARG A 85 -13.30 16.08 27.17
CA ARG A 85 -14.48 15.23 27.36
C ARG A 85 -14.53 14.78 28.82
N ARG A 86 -15.03 15.67 29.67
CA ARG A 86 -15.76 15.32 30.89
C ARG A 86 -16.98 16.21 31.01
#